data_AF-A0A1H5X7A8-F1
#
_entry.id   AF-A0A1H5X7A8-F1
#
_cell.length_a   1.000
_cell.length_b   1.000
_cell.length_c   1.000
_cell.angle_alpha   90.00
_cell.angle_beta   90.00
_cell.angle_gamma   90.00
#
_symmetry.space_group_name_H-M   'P 1'
#
loop_
_entity.id
_entity.type
_entity.pdbx_description
1 polymer ?
#
loop_
_entity_poly.entity_id
_entity_poly.type
_entity_poly.pdbx_seq_one_letter_code
_entity_poly.pdbx_strand_id
1 'polypeptide(L)'
;MQVQMLFEQSQKEIHSQQLKIQALTMELAYLRRNLFGKKSESLSAHPDLFEETLQTDLAAVHAEIEQLDPSAKADSAKSTRSRAGRQPLPEHLPRIEHRYEPESC
;
A
#
# COMPACT_ATOMS: atom_id res chain seq x y z
N MET A 1 -61.67 -2.88 -10.47
CA MET A 1 -60.74 -2.84 -9.31
C MET A 1 -59.48 -3.68 -9.50
N GLN A 2 -59.55 -4.93 -9.96
CA GLN A 2 -58.37 -5.82 -10.05
C GLN A 2 -57.27 -5.32 -11.01
N VAL A 3 -57.65 -4.72 -12.15
CA VAL A 3 -56.71 -4.13 -13.12
C VAL A 3 -55.95 -2.93 -12.54
N GLN A 4 -56.61 -2.12 -11.71
CA GLN A 4 -56.00 -0.97 -11.05
C GLN A 4 -54.94 -1.41 -10.02
N MET A 5 -55.21 -2.45 -9.24
CA MET A 5 -54.22 -3.01 -8.31
C MET A 5 -53.00 -3.58 -9.03
N LEU A 6 -53.20 -4.30 -10.14
CA LEU A 6 -52.10 -4.83 -10.96
C LEU A 6 -51.22 -3.71 -11.52
N PHE A 7 -51.84 -2.62 -11.98
CA PHE A 7 -51.11 -1.46 -12.47
C PHE A 7 -50.27 -0.80 -11.36
N GLU A 8 -50.85 -0.60 -10.18
CA GLU A 8 -50.13 -0.04 -9.03
C GLU A 8 -48.97 -0.94 -8.57
N GLN A 9 -49.16 -2.27 -8.57
CA GLN A 9 -48.09 -3.22 -8.26
C GLN A 9 -46.94 -3.14 -9.28
N SER A 10 -47.27 -3.12 -10.58
CA SER A 10 -46.28 -2.98 -11.64
C SER A 10 -45.51 -1.66 -11.53
N GLN A 11 -46.19 -0.55 -11.24
CA GLN A 11 -45.53 0.74 -11.06
C GLN A 11 -44.56 0.74 -9.87
N LYS A 12 -44.94 0.12 -8.75
CA LYS A 12 -44.04 -0.03 -7.58
C LYS A 12 -42.81 -0.87 -7.92
N GLU A 13 -42.99 -1.94 -8.69
CA GLU A 13 -41.89 -2.80 -9.11
C GLU A 13 -40.93 -2.08 -10.05
N ILE A 14 -41.45 -1.37 -11.05
CA ILE A 14 -40.65 -0.54 -11.96
C ILE A 14 -39.85 0.50 -11.18
N HIS A 15 -40.48 1.18 -10.22
CA HIS A 15 -39.81 2.19 -9.41
C HIS A 15 -38.66 1.59 -8.57
N SER A 16 -38.89 0.43 -7.94
CA SER A 16 -37.87 -0.31 -7.19
C SER A 16 -36.69 -0.71 -8.08
N GLN A 17 -36.97 -1.26 -9.26
CA GLN A 17 -35.95 -1.65 -10.22
C GLN A 17 -35.13 -0.45 -10.70
N GLN A 18 -35.78 0.69 -10.97
CA GLN A 18 -35.13 1.90 -11.43
C GLN A 18 -34.20 2.50 -10.37
N LEU A 19 -34.61 2.47 -9.10
CA LEU A 19 -33.78 2.89 -7.97
C LEU A 19 -32.55 1.99 -7.84
N LYS A 20 -32.72 0.67 -7.99
CA LYS A 20 -31.60 -0.29 -7.98
C LYS A 20 -30.64 -0.09 -9.14
N ILE A 21 -31.16 0.18 -10.35
CA ILE A 21 -30.34 0.51 -11.53
C ILE A 21 -29.52 1.76 -11.27
N GLN A 22 -30.13 2.82 -10.71
CA GLN A 22 -29.40 4.04 -10.37
C GLN A 22 -28.28 3.78 -9.36
N ALA A 23 -28.57 3.06 -8.28
CA ALA A 23 -27.57 2.69 -7.27
C ALA A 23 -26.38 1.94 -7.88
N LEU A 24 -26.64 0.88 -8.65
CA LEU A 24 -25.61 0.10 -9.31
C LEU A 24 -24.82 0.92 -10.34
N THR A 25 -25.48 1.85 -11.03
CA THR A 25 -24.81 2.73 -12.00
C THR A 25 -23.81 3.66 -11.31
N MET A 26 -24.19 4.23 -10.17
CA MET A 26 -23.29 5.07 -9.38
C MET A 26 -22.12 4.27 -8.80
N GLU A 27 -22.38 3.07 -8.30
CA GLU A 27 -21.34 2.17 -7.79
C GLU A 27 -20.33 1.78 -8.88
N LEU A 28 -20.81 1.39 -10.07
CA LEU A 28 -19.96 1.11 -11.22
C LEU A 28 -19.14 2.33 -11.65
N ALA A 29 -19.74 3.53 -11.65
CA ALA A 29 -19.01 4.75 -11.97
C ALA A 29 -17.90 5.04 -10.96
N TYR A 30 -18.17 4.83 -9.66
CA TYR A 30 -17.19 4.96 -8.59
C TYR A 30 -16.03 3.96 -8.75
N LEU A 31 -16.33 2.67 -8.95
CA LEU A 31 -15.32 1.64 -9.12
C LEU A 31 -14.48 1.87 -10.38
N ARG A 32 -15.11 2.22 -11.50
CA ARG A 32 -14.42 2.56 -12.75
C ARG A 32 -13.47 3.74 -12.58
N ARG A 33 -13.87 4.78 -11.85
CA ARG A 33 -13.00 5.93 -11.62
C ARG A 33 -11.79 5.60 -10.74
N ASN A 34 -11.97 4.76 -9.72
CA ASN A 34 -10.90 4.40 -8.79
C ASN A 34 -9.91 3.38 -9.40
N LEU A 35 -10.42 2.34 -10.05
CA LEU A 35 -9.60 1.22 -10.54
C LEU A 35 -9.17 1.39 -12.00
N PHE A 36 -9.98 2.05 -12.83
CA PHE A 36 -9.80 2.17 -14.28
C PHE A 36 -9.83 3.64 -14.74
N GLY A 37 -9.56 4.59 -13.84
CA GLY A 37 -9.45 6.00 -14.24
C GLY A 37 -8.24 6.23 -15.13
N LYS A 38 -8.21 7.34 -15.89
CA LYS A 38 -7.07 7.71 -16.75
C LYS A 38 -5.69 7.68 -16.05
N LYS A 39 -5.67 7.81 -14.72
CA LYS A 39 -4.45 7.69 -13.90
C LYS A 39 -4.02 6.24 -13.65
N SER A 40 -4.95 5.27 -13.57
CA SER A 40 -4.62 3.86 -13.41
C SER A 40 -4.23 3.20 -14.74
N GLU A 41 -4.77 3.65 -15.88
CA GLU A 41 -4.31 3.21 -17.21
C GLU A 41 -2.86 3.66 -17.51
N SER A 42 -2.44 4.82 -16.97
CA SER A 42 -1.05 5.29 -17.10
C SER A 42 -0.06 4.62 -16.13
N LEU A 43 -0.55 3.78 -15.20
CA LEU A 43 0.27 3.00 -14.26
C LEU A 43 0.54 1.57 -14.77
N SER A 44 0.49 1.35 -16.09
CA SER A 44 0.80 0.04 -16.67
C SER A 44 2.27 -0.06 -17.11
N ALA A 45 3.10 -0.51 -16.17
CA ALA A 45 4.28 -1.33 -16.47
C ALA A 45 4.72 -2.17 -15.25
N HIS A 46 4.78 -1.57 -14.06
CA HIS A 46 5.29 -2.24 -12.84
C HIS A 46 4.60 -1.71 -11.57
N PRO A 47 3.39 -2.20 -11.22
CA PRO A 47 2.73 -1.84 -9.96
C PRO A 47 3.59 -2.18 -8.72
N ASP A 48 4.39 -3.24 -8.81
CA ASP A 48 5.34 -3.67 -7.77
C ASP A 48 6.41 -2.62 -7.45
N LEU A 49 6.69 -1.67 -8.35
CA LEU A 49 7.71 -0.63 -8.12
C LEU A 49 7.34 0.31 -6.98
N PHE A 50 6.05 0.42 -6.64
CA PHE A 50 5.57 1.27 -5.56
C PHE A 50 5.41 0.53 -4.23
N GLU A 51 5.60 -0.79 -4.22
CA GLU A 51 5.41 -1.60 -3.02
C GLU A 51 6.44 -1.23 -1.94
N GLU A 52 7.71 -1.02 -2.28
CA GLU A 52 8.74 -0.62 -1.31
C GLU A 52 8.43 0.73 -0.63
N THR A 53 7.97 1.71 -1.41
CA THR A 53 7.57 3.03 -0.90
C THR A 53 6.34 2.90 -0.01
N LEU A 54 5.34 2.12 -0.44
CA LEU A 54 4.13 1.86 0.35
C LEU A 54 4.46 1.20 1.69
N GLN A 55 5.32 0.17 1.69
CA GLN A 55 5.77 -0.50 2.91
C GLN A 55 6.53 0.45 3.84
N THR A 56 7.32 1.37 3.28
CA THR A 56 8.03 2.40 4.05
C THR A 56 7.04 3.35 4.74
N ASP A 57 6.02 3.83 4.03
CA ASP A 57 4.98 4.71 4.59
C ASP A 57 4.17 4.01 5.68
N LEU A 58 3.78 2.75 5.44
CA LEU A 58 3.09 1.94 6.44
C LEU A 58 3.96 1.73 7.69
N ALA A 59 5.25 1.44 7.53
CA ALA A 59 6.18 1.28 8.65
C ALA A 59 6.32 2.58 9.47
N ALA A 60 6.32 3.75 8.81
CA ALA A 60 6.37 5.04 9.50
C ALA A 60 5.12 5.26 10.37
N VAL A 61 3.92 4.97 9.84
CA VAL A 61 2.66 5.04 10.60
C VAL A 61 2.66 4.07 11.78
N HIS A 62 3.11 2.83 11.56
CA HIS A 62 3.24 1.85 12.64
C HIS A 62 4.20 2.32 13.73
N ALA A 63 5.34 2.94 13.37
CA ALA A 63 6.28 3.50 14.33
C ALA A 63 5.70 4.67 15.14
N GLU A 64 4.86 5.51 14.54
CA GLU A 64 4.15 6.58 15.25
C GLU A 64 3.13 6.00 16.24
N ILE A 65 2.37 4.99 15.83
CA ILE A 65 1.44 4.26 16.71
C ILE A 65 2.17 3.63 17.90
N GLU A 66 3.33 3.00 17.68
CA GLU A 66 4.15 2.42 18.76
C GLU A 66 4.70 3.47 19.74
N GLN A 67 4.91 4.71 19.28
CA GLN A 67 5.35 5.81 20.14
C GLN A 67 4.21 6.32 21.02
N LEU A 68 2.98 6.34 20.50
CA LEU A 68 1.78 6.77 21.20
C LEU A 68 1.27 5.71 22.18
N ASP A 69 1.35 4.43 21.81
CA ASP A 69 0.97 3.30 22.65
C ASP A 69 2.09 2.25 22.73
N PRO A 70 2.96 2.29 23.75
CA PRO A 70 4.06 1.36 23.89
C PRO A 70 3.59 -0.08 24.21
N SER A 71 2.31 -0.29 24.54
CA SER A 71 1.72 -1.61 24.74
C SER A 71 1.33 -2.32 23.44
N ALA A 72 1.25 -1.58 22.32
CA ALA A 72 0.99 -2.13 20.99
C ALA A 72 2.19 -2.87 20.38
N LYS A 73 3.33 -2.93 21.09
CA LYS A 73 4.48 -3.76 20.73
C LYS A 73 4.14 -5.22 20.95
N ALA A 74 3.47 -5.82 19.96
CA ALA A 74 3.30 -7.27 19.91
C ALA A 74 4.68 -7.94 19.94
N ASP A 75 4.96 -8.61 21.06
CA ASP A 75 5.75 -9.82 21.21
C ASP A 75 6.85 -10.06 20.16
N SER A 76 7.89 -9.26 20.21
CA SER A 76 9.22 -9.78 19.87
C SER A 76 10.12 -9.53 21.06
N ALA A 77 10.22 -10.53 21.94
CA ALA A 77 11.28 -10.65 22.92
C ALA A 77 12.58 -10.32 22.19
N LYS A 78 13.14 -9.15 22.51
CA LYS A 78 14.29 -8.59 21.81
C LYS A 78 15.49 -9.45 22.15
N SER A 79 15.68 -10.51 21.37
CA SER A 79 16.85 -11.39 21.47
C SER A 79 18.08 -10.49 21.47
N THR A 80 18.91 -10.63 22.50
CA THR A 80 20.18 -9.94 22.62
C THR A 80 21.01 -10.27 21.39
N ARG A 81 21.04 -9.34 20.42
CA ARG A 81 21.87 -9.46 19.22
C ARG A 81 23.32 -9.61 19.67
N SER A 82 23.90 -10.79 19.45
CA SER A 82 25.34 -10.97 19.53
C SER A 82 25.95 -9.94 18.58
N ARG A 83 26.70 -8.97 19.10
CA ARG A 83 27.45 -8.04 18.26
C ARG A 83 28.45 -8.87 17.48
N ALA A 84 28.11 -9.20 16.24
CA ALA A 84 29.06 -9.60 15.23
C ALA A 84 29.90 -8.35 14.89
N GLY A 85 30.77 -7.97 15.82
CA GLY A 85 31.82 -7.01 15.56
C GLY A 85 32.68 -7.56 14.43
N ARG A 86 33.18 -6.67 13.57
CA ARG A 86 34.07 -7.04 12.48
C ARG A 86 35.25 -7.81 13.07
N GLN A 87 35.48 -9.04 12.60
CA GLN A 87 36.69 -9.77 12.93
C GLN A 87 37.89 -8.94 12.42
N PRO A 88 38.96 -8.79 13.22
CA PRO A 88 40.14 -8.05 12.79
C PRO A 88 40.73 -8.71 11.53
N LEU A 89 41.28 -7.89 10.63
CA LEU A 89 41.89 -8.41 9.40
C LEU A 89 43.08 -9.31 9.78
N PRO A 90 43.18 -10.53 9.23
CA PRO A 90 44.28 -11.44 9.58
C PRO A 90 45.66 -10.85 9.24
N GLU A 91 46.65 -11.10 10.11
CA GLU A 91 48.01 -10.54 10.02
C GLU A 91 48.78 -10.96 8.75
N HIS A 92 48.38 -12.05 8.11
CA HIS A 92 49.07 -12.59 6.94
C HIS A 92 48.70 -11.91 5.61
N LEU A 93 47.68 -11.04 5.60
CA LEU A 93 47.36 -10.29 4.39
C LEU A 93 48.26 -9.05 4.28
N PRO A 94 49.05 -8.92 3.20
CA PRO A 94 49.84 -7.73 2.99
C PRO A 94 48.91 -6.53 2.80
N ARG A 95 49.10 -5.49 3.61
CA ARG A 95 48.43 -4.20 3.45
C ARG A 95 49.07 -3.46 2.26
N ILE A 96 48.32 -3.28 1.19
CA ILE A 96 48.76 -2.49 0.03
C ILE A 96 48.21 -1.07 0.17
N GLU A 97 49.09 -0.09 0.32
CA GLU A 97 48.70 1.33 0.38
C GLU A 97 48.82 1.96 -1.01
N HIS A 98 47.69 2.37 -1.59
CA HIS A 98 47.65 3.17 -2.81
C HIS A 98 47.41 4.63 -2.44
N ARG A 99 48.43 5.49 -2.67
CA ARG A 99 48.30 6.94 -2.54
C ARG A 99 48.08 7.53 -3.94
N TYR A 100 46.95 8.21 -4.11
CA TYR A 100 46.65 8.99 -5.30
C TYR A 100 46.79 10.46 -4.92
N GLU A 101 47.76 11.14 -5.52
CA GLU A 101 47.89 12.59 -5.36
C GLU A 101 47.02 13.28 -6.43
N PRO A 102 46.34 14.39 -6.09
CA PRO A 102 45.59 15.17 -7.06
C PRO A 102 46.55 15.87 -8.04
N GLU A 103 46.14 15.99 -9.30
CA GLU A 103 46.96 16.60 -10.36
C GLU A 103 47.15 18.14 -10.19
N SER A 104 46.33 18.80 -9.38
CA SER A 104 46.60 20.16 -8.89
C SER A 104 45.83 20.45 -7.59
N CYS A 105 46.41 21.31 -6.75
CA CYS A 105 45.72 21.97 -5.64
C CYS A 105 44.98 23.22 -6.13
#